data_AF-A0A956IYT7-F1
#
_entry.id   AF-A0A956IYT7-F1
#
_cell.length_a   1.000
_cell.length_b   1.000
_cell.length_c   1.000
_cell.angle_alpha   90.00
_cell.angle_beta   90.00
_cell.angle_gamma   90.00
#
_symmetry.space_group_name_H-M   'P 1'
#
loop_
_entity.id
_entity.type
_entity.pdbx_description
1 polymer ?
#
loop_
_entity_poly.entity_id
_entity_poly.type
_entity_poly.pdbx_seq_one_letter_code
_entity_poly.pdbx_strand_id
1 'polypeptide(L)'
;YPVTKTPGMRYLHDLAEAKMGYAPDEESALQAHFTNTPPAIADLDGDGEPEVILLASVQNASQTDREKGVALWVVGHDGSRRPGWELPFHAPGYLSGLWDYGGNIVAITNQASVADLDGGSPGLEVIFPGFDGRIHALSAAGAELWDFEYTADAEVMTGGVVIGDLSADGAPEVVFATYATADDKSDLFVLSSTGALLHQLPLPRRGAMPVPTLADVDGDGTVEIVISLKDAEDKVESVRVYTVAGSATNCLLWPTGRGNLLRNGHVP
;
A
#
# COMPACT_ATOMS: atom_id res chain seq x y z
N TYR A 1 -22.88 22.92 -5.54
CA TYR A 1 -21.48 23.36 -5.68
C TYR A 1 -20.62 22.17 -5.28
N PRO A 2 -20.05 21.43 -6.24
CA PRO A 2 -19.06 20.41 -5.89
C PRO A 2 -17.91 21.15 -5.20
N VAL A 3 -17.48 20.63 -4.06
CA VAL A 3 -16.58 21.34 -3.14
C VAL A 3 -15.19 21.32 -3.75
N THR A 4 -14.86 22.35 -4.52
CA THR A 4 -13.52 22.54 -5.07
C THR A 4 -12.54 22.80 -3.95
N LYS A 5 -11.65 21.84 -3.68
CA LYS A 5 -10.29 22.06 -3.19
C LYS A 5 -9.43 21.07 -3.99
N THR A 6 -8.26 21.40 -4.53
CA THR A 6 -7.01 21.78 -3.83
C THR A 6 -6.04 22.43 -4.84
N PRO A 7 -5.33 23.56 -4.56
CA PRO A 7 -4.11 23.63 -3.73
C PRO A 7 -4.02 24.81 -2.74
N GLY A 8 -3.20 24.66 -1.67
CA GLY A 8 -2.85 25.72 -0.70
C GLY A 8 -3.49 25.60 0.70
N MET A 9 -4.17 24.48 0.99
CA MET A 9 -4.92 24.27 2.23
C MET A 9 -4.48 22.95 2.87
N ARG A 10 -4.34 22.94 4.20
CA ARG A 10 -3.86 21.80 4.98
C ARG A 10 -4.84 20.62 4.83
N TYR A 11 -4.35 19.42 4.55
CA TYR A 11 -5.20 18.22 4.49
C TYR A 11 -5.64 17.77 5.90
N LEU A 12 -6.50 18.57 6.52
CA LEU A 12 -7.10 18.30 7.83
C LEU A 12 -8.10 17.18 7.69
N HIS A 13 -8.14 16.25 8.63
CA HIS A 13 -9.05 15.10 8.55
C HIS A 13 -10.50 15.57 8.58
N ASP A 14 -10.83 16.53 9.45
CA ASP A 14 -12.16 17.15 9.51
C ASP A 14 -12.43 18.06 8.30
N LEU A 15 -13.60 17.88 7.68
CA LEU A 15 -13.99 18.63 6.49
C LEU A 15 -14.31 20.11 6.78
N ALA A 16 -14.84 20.43 7.96
CA ALA A 16 -15.15 21.82 8.31
C ALA A 16 -13.85 22.60 8.58
N GLU A 17 -12.91 22.03 9.31
CA GLU A 17 -11.58 22.59 9.53
C GLU A 17 -10.81 22.73 8.22
N ALA A 18 -10.85 21.69 7.37
CA ALA A 18 -10.34 21.77 6.02
C ALA A 18 -10.99 22.94 5.26
N LYS A 19 -12.32 23.10 5.29
CA LYS A 19 -12.99 24.23 4.63
C LYS A 19 -12.50 25.59 5.15
N MET A 20 -12.27 25.73 6.46
CA MET A 20 -11.73 26.93 7.09
C MET A 20 -10.24 27.18 6.76
N GLY A 21 -9.46 26.13 6.56
CA GLY A 21 -8.01 26.18 6.30
C GLY A 21 -7.12 26.19 7.55
N TYR A 22 -7.72 26.06 8.74
CA TYR A 22 -7.04 25.93 10.03
C TYR A 22 -7.90 25.10 10.99
N ALA A 23 -7.29 24.60 12.06
CA ALA A 23 -8.00 23.92 13.15
C ALA A 23 -8.05 24.84 14.38
N PRO A 24 -9.21 25.00 15.06
CA PRO A 24 -9.30 25.77 16.30
C PRO A 24 -8.44 25.20 17.43
N ASP A 25 -8.28 23.88 17.47
CA ASP A 25 -7.39 23.17 18.38
C ASP A 25 -6.38 22.35 17.58
N GLU A 26 -5.19 22.92 17.37
CA GLU A 26 -4.15 22.28 16.60
C GLU A 26 -3.42 21.14 17.35
N GLU A 27 -3.60 21.02 18.67
CA GLU A 27 -2.98 19.94 19.43
C GLU A 27 -3.70 18.61 19.17
N SER A 28 -5.03 18.65 19.01
CA SER A 28 -5.88 17.48 18.80
C SER A 28 -6.28 17.23 17.35
N ALA A 29 -6.45 18.29 16.53
CA ALA A 29 -6.81 18.13 15.14
C ALA A 29 -5.75 17.37 14.34
N LEU A 30 -6.18 16.50 13.43
CA LEU A 30 -5.30 15.67 12.62
C LEU A 30 -5.14 16.25 11.22
N GLN A 31 -3.92 16.15 10.68
CA GLN A 31 -3.62 16.49 9.30
C GLN A 31 -2.75 15.43 8.63
N ALA A 32 -2.98 15.25 7.35
CA ALA A 32 -2.17 14.42 6.48
C ALA A 32 -0.85 15.11 6.09
N HIS A 33 0.18 14.31 5.96
CA HIS A 33 1.50 14.71 5.48
C HIS A 33 2.00 13.68 4.45
N PHE A 34 2.14 14.14 3.20
CA PHE A 34 2.48 13.32 2.03
C PHE A 34 3.98 13.43 1.71
N THR A 35 4.83 12.77 2.50
CA THR A 35 6.29 12.80 2.29
C THR A 35 6.77 11.72 1.33
N ASN A 36 6.31 10.49 1.49
CA ASN A 36 6.80 9.31 0.78
C ASN A 36 5.66 8.51 0.14
N THR A 37 4.77 9.21 -0.59
CA THR A 37 3.54 8.62 -1.11
C THR A 37 3.50 8.73 -2.63
N PRO A 38 3.71 7.64 -3.38
CA PRO A 38 3.32 7.61 -4.79
C PRO A 38 1.79 7.53 -4.88
N PRO A 39 1.12 8.39 -5.67
CA PRO A 39 -0.31 8.25 -5.91
C PRO A 39 -0.61 6.97 -6.71
N ALA A 40 -1.81 6.44 -6.52
CA ALA A 40 -2.46 5.56 -7.49
C ALA A 40 -3.61 6.30 -8.17
N ILE A 41 -3.94 5.89 -9.40
CA ILE A 41 -4.99 6.48 -10.23
C ILE A 41 -5.84 5.35 -10.79
N ALA A 42 -7.11 5.30 -10.40
CA ALA A 42 -8.04 4.26 -10.80
C ALA A 42 -9.47 4.80 -10.74
N ASP A 43 -10.34 4.34 -11.63
CA ASP A 43 -11.79 4.47 -11.48
C ASP A 43 -12.23 3.50 -10.36
N LEU A 44 -12.35 4.03 -9.14
CA LEU A 44 -12.51 3.21 -7.95
C LEU A 44 -13.95 2.71 -7.81
N ASP A 45 -14.93 3.52 -8.26
CA ASP A 45 -16.35 3.23 -8.12
C ASP A 45 -17.07 2.87 -9.43
N GLY A 46 -16.35 2.83 -10.55
CA GLY A 46 -16.85 2.38 -11.84
C GLY A 46 -17.69 3.42 -12.57
N ASP A 47 -17.53 4.71 -12.24
CA ASP A 47 -18.29 5.80 -12.85
C ASP A 47 -17.66 6.32 -14.16
N GLY A 48 -16.48 5.83 -14.52
CA GLY A 48 -15.72 6.18 -15.72
C GLY A 48 -14.78 7.38 -15.54
N GLU A 49 -14.73 8.00 -14.36
CA GLU A 49 -13.82 9.10 -14.03
C GLU A 49 -12.82 8.65 -12.96
N PRO A 50 -11.51 8.66 -13.22
CA PRO A 50 -10.53 8.12 -12.28
C PRO A 50 -10.32 9.02 -11.06
N GLU A 51 -10.21 8.38 -9.89
CA GLU A 51 -9.79 8.99 -8.63
C GLU A 51 -8.27 9.10 -8.54
N VAL A 52 -7.81 10.01 -7.67
CA VAL A 52 -6.45 10.02 -7.16
C VAL A 52 -6.45 9.47 -5.73
N ILE A 53 -5.72 8.38 -5.53
CA ILE A 53 -5.55 7.70 -4.25
C ILE A 53 -4.20 8.07 -3.64
N LEU A 54 -4.20 8.57 -2.40
CA LEU A 54 -3.02 9.04 -1.69
C LEU A 54 -3.00 8.48 -0.25
N LEU A 55 -1.92 7.79 0.12
CA LEU A 55 -1.72 7.31 1.48
C LEU A 55 -0.79 8.25 2.27
N ALA A 56 -1.29 8.93 3.27
CA ALA A 56 -0.53 9.90 4.04
C ALA A 56 -0.03 9.34 5.37
N SER A 57 1.12 9.83 5.84
CA SER A 57 1.41 9.84 7.28
C SER A 57 0.48 10.85 7.97
N VAL A 58 0.10 10.59 9.22
CA VAL A 58 -0.77 11.47 9.99
C VAL A 58 0.01 12.11 11.12
N GLN A 59 -0.20 13.41 11.31
CA GLN A 59 0.34 14.18 12.42
C GLN A 59 -0.75 15.06 13.01
N ASN A 60 -0.58 15.55 14.23
CA ASN A 60 -1.44 16.61 14.72
C ASN A 60 -1.18 17.92 13.95
N ALA A 61 -2.17 18.81 14.00
CA ALA A 61 -2.15 20.07 13.28
C ALA A 61 -0.97 20.96 13.73
N SER A 62 -0.60 20.95 15.00
CA SER A 62 0.54 21.71 15.52
C SER A 62 1.90 21.14 15.10
N GLN A 63 1.93 19.97 14.45
CA GLN A 63 3.14 19.28 13.95
C GLN A 63 4.11 18.82 15.04
N THR A 64 3.63 18.73 16.28
CA THR A 64 4.42 18.31 17.44
C THR A 64 4.36 16.81 17.68
N ASP A 65 3.36 16.13 17.13
CA ASP A 65 3.18 14.68 17.21
C ASP A 65 2.89 14.13 15.81
N ARG A 66 3.82 13.30 15.31
CA ARG A 66 3.78 12.73 13.94
C ARG A 66 3.47 11.24 13.93
N GLU A 67 3.25 10.64 15.09
CA GLU A 67 3.10 9.19 15.25
C GLU A 67 1.61 8.85 15.35
N LYS A 68 0.80 9.40 14.43
CA LYS A 68 -0.65 9.20 14.39
C LYS A 68 -1.08 8.19 13.33
N GLY A 69 -0.17 7.32 12.90
CA GLY A 69 -0.43 6.29 11.90
C GLY A 69 -0.55 6.82 10.47
N VAL A 70 -1.43 6.22 9.68
CA VAL A 70 -1.62 6.53 8.25
C VAL A 70 -3.08 6.81 7.92
N ALA A 71 -3.30 7.63 6.88
CA ALA A 71 -4.64 7.92 6.38
C ALA A 71 -4.70 7.77 4.87
N LEU A 72 -5.68 6.99 4.39
CA LEU A 72 -5.96 6.85 2.97
C LEU A 72 -6.92 7.95 2.52
N TRP A 73 -6.51 8.68 1.49
CA TRP A 73 -7.29 9.72 0.84
C TRP A 73 -7.67 9.27 -0.56
N VAL A 74 -8.94 9.43 -0.89
CA VAL A 74 -9.45 9.27 -2.25
C VAL A 74 -10.10 10.59 -2.63
N VAL A 75 -9.59 11.21 -3.70
CA VAL A 75 -10.08 12.48 -4.21
C VAL A 75 -10.40 12.35 -5.69
N GLY A 76 -11.34 13.15 -6.19
CA GLY A 76 -11.65 13.16 -7.62
C GLY A 76 -10.46 13.64 -8.46
N HIS A 77 -10.54 13.46 -9.77
CA HIS A 77 -9.51 13.90 -10.72
C HIS A 77 -9.18 15.41 -10.64
N ASP A 78 -10.07 16.23 -10.06
CA ASP A 78 -9.88 17.66 -9.81
C ASP A 78 -9.35 17.99 -8.39
N GLY A 79 -9.06 16.96 -7.59
CA GLY A 79 -8.58 17.03 -6.22
C GLY A 79 -9.68 17.20 -5.16
N SER A 80 -10.96 17.27 -5.55
CA SER A 80 -12.09 17.44 -4.64
C SER A 80 -12.35 16.19 -3.80
N ARG A 81 -12.89 16.38 -2.58
CA ARG A 81 -13.41 15.25 -1.80
C ARG A 81 -14.71 14.75 -2.43
N ARG A 82 -14.78 13.45 -2.70
CA ARG A 82 -15.96 12.78 -3.26
C ARG A 82 -16.94 12.33 -2.16
N PRO A 83 -18.22 12.11 -2.48
CA PRO A 83 -19.15 11.44 -1.57
C PRO A 83 -18.62 10.07 -1.11
N GLY A 84 -18.74 9.76 0.17
CA GLY A 84 -18.16 8.55 0.79
C GLY A 84 -16.70 8.73 1.23
N TRP A 85 -15.97 9.67 0.63
CA TRP A 85 -14.60 10.04 0.94
C TRP A 85 -14.48 11.50 1.40
N GLU A 86 -15.56 12.04 1.99
CA GLU A 86 -15.50 13.36 2.63
C GLU A 86 -14.52 13.39 3.79
N LEU A 87 -14.22 12.25 4.40
CA LEU A 87 -13.19 12.05 5.41
C LEU A 87 -12.26 10.93 4.92
N PRO A 88 -10.95 10.98 5.23
CA PRO A 88 -10.08 9.87 4.91
C PRO A 88 -10.39 8.67 5.81
N PHE A 89 -10.06 7.47 5.34
CA PHE A 89 -9.89 6.34 6.24
C PHE A 89 -8.62 6.57 7.07
N HIS A 90 -8.69 6.35 8.38
CA HIS A 90 -7.57 6.60 9.29
C HIS A 90 -7.26 5.34 10.11
N ALA A 91 -6.07 4.78 9.90
CA ALA A 91 -5.48 3.77 10.78
C ALA A 91 -4.57 4.49 11.79
N PRO A 92 -4.99 4.65 13.06
CA PRO A 92 -4.28 5.47 14.04
C PRO A 92 -3.06 4.79 14.67
N GLY A 93 -2.92 3.48 14.47
CA GLY A 93 -1.81 2.70 15.00
C GLY A 93 -0.47 3.19 14.47
N TYR A 94 0.53 3.20 15.34
CA TYR A 94 1.91 3.49 14.97
C TYR A 94 2.84 2.53 15.70
N LEU A 95 3.58 1.76 14.91
CA LEU A 95 4.66 0.89 15.32
C LEU A 95 5.99 1.47 14.82
N SER A 96 6.10 1.79 13.53
CA SER A 96 7.36 2.16 12.90
C SER A 96 7.18 2.81 11.53
N GLY A 97 8.27 3.31 10.92
CA GLY A 97 8.31 3.60 9.49
C GLY A 97 8.40 5.06 9.07
N LEU A 98 8.28 6.02 9.98
CA LEU A 98 8.36 7.44 9.66
C LEU A 98 9.81 7.95 9.48
N TRP A 99 10.77 7.26 10.08
CA TRP A 99 12.15 7.75 10.24
C TRP A 99 13.15 6.88 9.49
N ASP A 100 14.30 7.47 9.15
CA ASP A 100 15.44 6.72 8.63
C ASP A 100 16.11 5.94 9.76
N TYR A 101 16.35 4.66 9.53
CA TYR A 101 16.99 3.76 10.51
C TYR A 101 18.51 3.69 10.36
N GLY A 102 19.06 4.33 9.32
CA GLY A 102 20.47 4.21 8.97
C GLY A 102 20.77 2.83 8.36
N GLY A 103 22.06 2.50 8.16
CA GLY A 103 22.45 1.23 7.56
C GLY A 103 21.86 1.00 6.16
N ASN A 104 21.61 2.07 5.41
CA ASN A 104 20.89 2.06 4.13
C ASN A 104 19.44 1.54 4.26
N ILE A 105 18.75 1.96 5.31
CA ILE A 105 17.31 1.82 5.52
C ILE A 105 16.74 3.21 5.78
N VAL A 106 15.78 3.60 4.97
CA VAL A 106 15.08 4.88 5.02
C VAL A 106 13.64 4.69 5.48
N ALA A 107 12.96 5.80 5.79
CA ALA A 107 11.52 5.80 6.06
C ALA A 107 10.72 5.05 4.99
N ILE A 108 9.63 4.39 5.39
CA ILE A 108 8.79 3.59 4.48
C ILE A 108 8.21 4.51 3.41
N THR A 109 8.14 3.98 2.19
CA THR A 109 7.37 4.55 1.09
C THR A 109 6.11 3.71 0.93
N ASN A 110 5.07 3.99 1.71
CA ASN A 110 3.83 3.20 1.71
C ASN A 110 3.09 3.42 0.38
N GLN A 111 2.88 2.34 -0.35
CA GLN A 111 2.19 2.34 -1.63
C GLN A 111 0.76 1.83 -1.46
N ALA A 112 -0.20 2.52 -2.07
CA ALA A 112 -1.52 1.96 -2.29
C ALA A 112 -1.49 1.11 -3.56
N SER A 113 -2.05 -0.09 -3.47
CA SER A 113 -2.35 -0.97 -4.59
C SER A 113 -3.86 -1.01 -4.80
N VAL A 114 -4.30 -1.06 -6.06
CA VAL A 114 -5.73 -1.05 -6.40
C VAL A 114 -6.03 -2.27 -7.27
N ALA A 115 -7.00 -3.08 -6.87
CA ALA A 115 -7.40 -4.29 -7.59
C ALA A 115 -8.80 -4.72 -7.19
N ASP A 116 -9.47 -5.47 -8.06
CA ASP A 116 -10.70 -6.20 -7.73
C ASP A 116 -10.31 -7.46 -6.94
N LEU A 117 -10.57 -7.48 -5.63
CA LEU A 117 -10.24 -8.61 -4.76
C LEU A 117 -11.39 -9.61 -4.62
N ASP A 118 -12.64 -9.16 -4.74
CA ASP A 118 -13.81 -9.99 -4.41
C ASP A 118 -14.59 -10.48 -5.64
N GLY A 119 -14.36 -9.90 -6.83
CA GLY A 119 -14.94 -10.26 -8.13
C GLY A 119 -16.48 -10.18 -8.21
N GLY A 120 -17.14 -9.78 -7.12
CA GLY A 120 -18.58 -9.94 -6.90
C GLY A 120 -19.27 -8.66 -6.44
N SER A 121 -18.51 -7.69 -5.96
CA SER A 121 -18.97 -6.35 -5.58
C SER A 121 -18.53 -5.32 -6.62
N PRO A 122 -19.36 -4.30 -6.90
CA PRO A 122 -18.93 -3.18 -7.73
C PRO A 122 -17.82 -2.34 -7.08
N GLY A 123 -16.86 -1.92 -7.90
CA GLY A 123 -15.74 -1.07 -7.50
C GLY A 123 -14.44 -1.86 -7.34
N LEU A 124 -13.35 -1.15 -7.08
CA LEU A 124 -12.04 -1.74 -6.82
C LEU A 124 -11.67 -1.55 -5.34
N GLU A 125 -10.96 -2.52 -4.78
CA GLU A 125 -10.40 -2.43 -3.43
C GLU A 125 -9.07 -1.69 -3.44
N VAL A 126 -8.76 -1.06 -2.30
CA VAL A 126 -7.46 -0.44 -2.04
C VAL A 126 -6.74 -1.19 -0.93
N ILE A 127 -5.52 -1.67 -1.23
CA ILE A 127 -4.68 -2.43 -0.31
C ILE A 127 -3.42 -1.63 -0.01
N PHE A 128 -3.04 -1.52 1.26
CA PHE A 128 -1.82 -0.80 1.63
C PHE A 128 -1.21 -1.24 2.96
N PRO A 129 0.13 -1.12 3.13
CA PRO A 129 0.77 -1.27 4.43
C PRO A 129 0.56 -0.03 5.30
N GLY A 130 0.26 -0.24 6.58
CA GLY A 130 0.23 0.79 7.63
C GLY A 130 1.58 0.98 8.32
N PHE A 131 1.64 2.01 9.18
CA PHE A 131 2.75 2.18 10.13
C PHE A 131 2.60 1.33 11.38
N ASP A 132 1.52 0.58 11.51
CA ASP A 132 1.15 -0.26 12.65
C ASP A 132 1.58 -1.73 12.50
N GLY A 133 2.39 -2.06 11.48
CA GLY A 133 2.80 -3.44 11.23
C GLY A 133 1.70 -4.29 10.55
N ARG A 134 0.72 -3.65 9.92
CA ARG A 134 -0.41 -4.31 9.25
C ARG A 134 -0.50 -4.00 7.76
N ILE A 135 -1.12 -4.90 7.02
CA ILE A 135 -1.68 -4.63 5.68
C ILE A 135 -3.18 -4.40 5.87
N HIS A 136 -3.74 -3.35 5.28
CA HIS A 136 -5.17 -3.07 5.28
C HIS A 136 -5.73 -3.24 3.87
N ALA A 137 -6.96 -3.74 3.77
CA ALA A 137 -7.74 -3.73 2.53
C ALA A 137 -9.09 -3.06 2.76
N LEU A 138 -9.43 -2.13 1.88
CA LEU A 138 -10.63 -1.32 1.96
C LEU A 138 -11.43 -1.49 0.67
N SER A 139 -12.75 -1.47 0.78
CA SER A 139 -13.63 -1.37 -0.38
C SER A 139 -13.51 -0.02 -1.07
N ALA A 140 -14.05 0.08 -2.29
CA ALA A 140 -14.21 1.35 -3.01
C ALA A 140 -14.91 2.45 -2.19
N ALA A 141 -15.81 2.05 -1.29
CA ALA A 141 -16.55 2.95 -0.40
C ALA A 141 -15.79 3.31 0.90
N GLY A 142 -14.56 2.84 1.08
CA GLY A 142 -13.71 3.14 2.24
C GLY A 142 -13.99 2.32 3.49
N ALA A 143 -14.80 1.26 3.38
CA ALA A 143 -14.98 0.31 4.48
C ALA A 143 -13.81 -0.67 4.54
N GLU A 144 -13.21 -0.86 5.71
CA GLU A 144 -12.18 -1.88 5.90
C GLU A 144 -12.80 -3.28 5.77
N LEU A 145 -12.29 -4.05 4.82
CA LEU A 145 -12.71 -5.42 4.56
C LEU A 145 -11.97 -6.39 5.48
N TRP A 146 -10.66 -6.20 5.59
CA TRP A 146 -9.78 -6.97 6.46
C TRP A 146 -8.48 -6.20 6.73
N ASP A 147 -7.79 -6.64 7.77
CA ASP A 147 -6.40 -6.30 8.01
C ASP A 147 -5.58 -7.56 8.33
N PHE A 148 -4.26 -7.48 8.17
CA PHE A 148 -3.35 -8.57 8.49
C PHE A 148 -2.11 -8.03 9.20
N GLU A 149 -1.90 -8.44 10.45
CA GLU A 149 -0.69 -8.11 11.21
C GLU A 149 0.48 -8.99 10.75
N TYR A 150 1.45 -8.39 10.05
CA TYR A 150 2.64 -9.10 9.59
C TYR A 150 3.80 -9.01 10.59
N THR A 151 3.76 -8.05 11.52
CA THR A 151 4.79 -7.90 12.54
C THR A 151 4.32 -7.06 13.73
N ALA A 152 4.89 -7.34 14.91
CA ALA A 152 4.87 -6.44 16.06
C ALA A 152 6.29 -5.90 16.38
N ASP A 153 7.29 -6.25 15.57
CA ASP A 153 8.66 -5.75 15.68
C ASP A 153 8.81 -4.47 14.85
N ALA A 154 9.12 -3.36 15.54
CA ALA A 154 9.30 -2.04 14.93
C ALA A 154 10.51 -1.94 13.99
N GLU A 155 11.34 -2.98 13.92
CA GLU A 155 12.44 -3.10 12.97
C GLU A 155 12.05 -3.78 11.66
N VAL A 156 10.85 -4.36 11.56
CA VAL A 156 10.37 -5.08 10.37
C VAL A 156 9.34 -4.22 9.64
N MET A 157 9.52 -4.07 8.33
CA MET A 157 8.78 -3.09 7.53
C MET A 157 8.43 -3.69 6.16
N THR A 158 7.39 -3.15 5.51
CA THR A 158 7.11 -3.39 4.08
C THR A 158 6.57 -2.12 3.43
N GLY A 159 6.86 -1.94 2.13
CA GLY A 159 6.50 -0.73 1.38
C GLY A 159 5.26 -0.85 0.50
N GLY A 160 4.78 -2.07 0.22
CA GLY A 160 3.64 -2.27 -0.66
C GLY A 160 3.43 -3.73 -1.02
N VAL A 161 2.37 -3.98 -1.78
CA VAL A 161 1.93 -5.32 -2.18
C VAL A 161 1.81 -5.43 -3.70
N VAL A 162 1.89 -6.66 -4.22
CA VAL A 162 1.47 -7.02 -5.58
C VAL A 162 0.30 -7.98 -5.53
N ILE A 163 -0.51 -7.99 -6.58
CA ILE A 163 -1.80 -8.69 -6.60
C ILE A 163 -1.95 -9.43 -7.93
N GLY A 164 -2.35 -10.70 -7.87
CA GLY A 164 -2.67 -11.53 -9.03
C GLY A 164 -3.27 -12.86 -8.61
N ASP A 165 -4.05 -13.48 -9.49
CA ASP A 165 -4.56 -14.85 -9.29
C ASP A 165 -3.45 -15.85 -9.62
N LEU A 166 -2.78 -16.30 -8.57
CA LEU A 166 -1.66 -17.21 -8.56
C LEU A 166 -2.11 -18.66 -8.37
N SER A 167 -3.31 -18.88 -7.83
CA SER A 167 -3.90 -20.21 -7.64
C SER A 167 -4.77 -20.68 -8.82
N ALA A 168 -5.10 -19.78 -9.75
CA ALA A 168 -6.00 -19.97 -10.89
C ALA A 168 -7.44 -20.35 -10.49
N ASP A 169 -7.91 -19.88 -9.33
CA ASP A 169 -9.26 -20.13 -8.84
C ASP A 169 -10.25 -18.97 -9.10
N GLY A 170 -9.75 -17.87 -9.68
CA GLY A 170 -10.52 -16.66 -9.97
C GLY A 170 -10.54 -15.64 -8.83
N ALA A 171 -9.95 -15.93 -7.67
CA ALA A 171 -9.74 -14.99 -6.58
C ALA A 171 -8.25 -14.62 -6.48
N PRO A 172 -7.86 -13.34 -6.52
CA PRO A 172 -6.46 -12.97 -6.52
C PRO A 172 -5.81 -13.11 -5.13
N GLU A 173 -4.53 -13.46 -5.11
CA GLU A 173 -3.69 -13.41 -3.92
C GLU A 173 -2.95 -12.08 -3.80
N VAL A 174 -2.69 -11.68 -2.55
CA VAL A 174 -1.88 -10.50 -2.19
C VAL A 174 -0.50 -10.96 -1.74
N VAL A 175 0.55 -10.49 -2.41
CA VAL A 175 1.93 -10.88 -2.15
C VAL A 175 2.77 -9.68 -1.73
N PHE A 176 3.56 -9.83 -0.68
CA PHE A 176 4.51 -8.80 -0.26
C PHE A 176 5.72 -9.40 0.44
N ALA A 177 6.82 -8.66 0.43
CA ALA A 177 8.03 -9.02 1.18
C ALA A 177 8.29 -7.97 2.25
N THR A 178 8.88 -8.41 3.36
CA THR A 178 9.38 -7.51 4.39
C THR A 178 10.90 -7.34 4.28
N TYR A 179 11.38 -6.29 4.93
CA TYR A 179 12.79 -6.05 5.20
C TYR A 179 12.95 -5.61 6.66
N ALA A 180 14.17 -5.72 7.18
CA ALA A 180 14.45 -5.35 8.56
C ALA A 180 15.80 -4.66 8.74
N THR A 181 16.02 -4.05 9.90
CA THR A 181 17.34 -3.49 10.28
C THR A 181 18.37 -4.58 10.58
N ALA A 182 17.91 -5.74 11.04
CA ALA A 182 18.72 -6.91 11.38
C ALA A 182 18.47 -8.08 10.43
N ASP A 183 19.42 -9.01 10.39
CA ASP A 183 19.35 -10.22 9.58
C ASP A 183 18.28 -11.20 10.09
N ASP A 184 17.74 -11.98 9.16
CA ASP A 184 16.88 -13.16 9.39
C ASP A 184 15.59 -12.86 10.17
N LYS A 185 15.06 -11.64 10.00
CA LYS A 185 13.76 -11.17 10.54
C LYS A 185 12.68 -10.95 9.47
N SER A 186 13.00 -11.24 8.21
CA SER A 186 12.16 -10.85 7.08
C SER A 186 11.59 -12.07 6.37
N ASP A 187 10.43 -11.90 5.75
CA ASP A 187 9.67 -12.97 5.11
C ASP A 187 9.03 -12.47 3.81
N LEU A 188 8.73 -13.43 2.93
CA LEU A 188 7.76 -13.30 1.84
C LEU A 188 6.43 -13.83 2.36
N PHE A 189 5.37 -13.05 2.18
CA PHE A 189 3.99 -13.38 2.53
C PHE A 189 3.14 -13.52 1.28
N VAL A 190 2.21 -14.48 1.32
CA VAL A 190 1.10 -14.63 0.37
C VAL A 190 -0.18 -14.74 1.18
N LEU A 191 -1.10 -13.81 0.95
CA LEU A 191 -2.43 -13.78 1.55
C LEU A 191 -3.49 -14.09 0.48
N SER A 192 -4.61 -14.68 0.90
CA SER A 192 -5.82 -14.76 0.08
C SER A 192 -6.41 -13.36 -0.16
N SER A 193 -7.36 -13.28 -1.10
CA SER A 193 -8.19 -12.07 -1.30
C SER A 193 -8.95 -11.60 -0.05
N THR A 194 -9.15 -12.50 0.92
CA THR A 194 -9.82 -12.24 2.21
C THR A 194 -8.86 -11.97 3.36
N GLY A 195 -7.56 -11.80 3.09
CA GLY A 195 -6.53 -11.49 4.08
C GLY A 195 -6.03 -12.69 4.89
N ALA A 196 -6.45 -13.92 4.54
CA ALA A 196 -5.97 -15.11 5.23
C ALA A 196 -4.55 -15.46 4.78
N LEU A 197 -3.67 -15.78 5.74
CA LEU A 197 -2.31 -16.21 5.43
C LEU A 197 -2.31 -17.57 4.72
N LEU A 198 -1.79 -17.60 3.50
CA LEU A 198 -1.59 -18.83 2.72
C LEU A 198 -0.16 -19.34 2.85
N HIS A 199 0.82 -18.45 2.70
CA HIS A 199 2.24 -18.79 2.79
C HIS A 199 3.05 -17.70 3.50
N GLN A 200 4.05 -18.14 4.26
CA GLN A 200 5.10 -17.32 4.85
C GLN A 200 6.45 -18.04 4.65
N LEU A 201 7.41 -17.37 4.03
CA LEU A 201 8.70 -17.94 3.67
C LEU A 201 9.83 -17.02 4.15
N PRO A 202 10.83 -17.52 4.91
CA PRO A 202 11.91 -16.69 5.39
C PRO A 202 12.78 -16.17 4.23
N LEU A 203 13.07 -14.86 4.29
CA LEU A 203 14.03 -14.20 3.43
C LEU A 203 15.36 -14.04 4.18
N PRO A 204 16.50 -14.26 3.49
CA PRO A 204 17.80 -14.20 4.11
C PRO A 204 18.17 -12.76 4.46
N ARG A 205 19.07 -12.59 5.45
CA ARG A 205 19.65 -11.29 5.79
C ARG A 205 18.53 -10.29 6.09
N ARG A 206 18.66 -9.04 5.67
CA ARG A 206 17.69 -7.97 5.90
C ARG A 206 16.47 -8.00 4.99
N GLY A 207 16.19 -9.12 4.32
CA GLY A 207 15.00 -9.29 3.49
C GLY A 207 15.03 -8.52 2.17
N ALA A 208 13.89 -7.96 1.78
CA ALA A 208 13.70 -7.26 0.51
C ALA A 208 12.95 -5.93 0.70
N MET A 209 13.63 -4.83 0.39
CA MET A 209 13.05 -3.49 0.47
C MET A 209 12.19 -3.12 -0.75
N PRO A 210 12.56 -3.51 -1.99
CA PRO A 210 11.67 -3.36 -3.13
C PRO A 210 10.44 -4.27 -3.03
N VAL A 211 9.28 -3.75 -3.42
CA VAL A 211 8.05 -4.54 -3.61
C VAL A 211 8.31 -5.65 -4.66
N PRO A 212 7.82 -6.89 -4.46
CA PRO A 212 7.98 -7.98 -5.42
C PRO A 212 7.46 -7.66 -6.83
N THR A 213 7.79 -8.51 -7.80
CA THR A 213 7.21 -8.50 -9.15
C THR A 213 6.59 -9.87 -9.45
N LEU A 214 5.38 -9.88 -9.98
CA LEU A 214 4.73 -11.05 -10.57
C LEU A 214 4.93 -11.00 -12.09
N ALA A 215 5.64 -11.98 -12.64
CA ALA A 215 5.87 -12.07 -14.08
C ALA A 215 6.25 -13.49 -14.49
N ASP A 216 5.88 -13.89 -15.70
CA ASP A 216 6.51 -15.02 -16.40
C ASP A 216 7.88 -14.56 -16.90
N VAL A 217 8.95 -14.99 -16.23
CA VAL A 217 10.31 -14.49 -16.51
C VAL A 217 11.11 -15.39 -17.44
N ASP A 218 10.67 -16.62 -17.67
CA ASP A 218 11.35 -17.58 -18.55
C ASP A 218 10.57 -17.93 -19.81
N GLY A 219 9.33 -17.45 -19.93
CA GLY A 219 8.47 -17.57 -21.10
C GLY A 219 7.71 -18.89 -21.17
N ASP A 220 7.55 -19.61 -20.07
CA ASP A 220 6.85 -20.89 -20.03
C ASP A 220 5.32 -20.78 -19.78
N GLY A 221 4.84 -19.56 -19.48
CA GLY A 221 3.44 -19.24 -19.20
C GLY A 221 3.04 -19.36 -17.72
N THR A 222 3.94 -19.81 -16.85
CA THR A 222 3.80 -19.83 -15.39
C THR A 222 4.26 -18.49 -14.83
N VAL A 223 3.64 -18.02 -13.75
CA VAL A 223 4.05 -16.78 -13.09
C VAL A 223 5.10 -17.08 -12.02
N GLU A 224 6.17 -16.28 -12.01
CA GLU A 224 7.13 -16.21 -10.92
C GLU A 224 6.86 -15.02 -9.99
N ILE A 225 7.16 -15.22 -8.71
CA ILE A 225 7.38 -14.14 -7.74
C ILE A 225 8.87 -13.80 -7.73
N VAL A 226 9.21 -12.60 -8.19
CA VAL A 226 10.59 -12.09 -8.25
C VAL A 226 10.84 -11.11 -7.11
N ILE A 227 11.87 -11.36 -6.32
CA ILE A 227 12.25 -10.56 -5.15
C ILE A 227 13.69 -10.09 -5.29
N SER A 228 13.92 -8.78 -5.23
CA SER A 228 15.26 -8.21 -5.09
C SER A 228 15.62 -8.08 -3.62
N LEU A 229 16.62 -8.82 -3.17
CA LEU A 229 17.10 -8.77 -1.79
C LEU A 229 17.78 -7.44 -1.51
N LYS A 230 17.64 -6.97 -0.27
CA LYS A 230 18.09 -5.65 0.15
C LYS A 230 19.60 -5.51 0.08
N ASP A 231 20.32 -6.42 0.73
CA ASP A 231 21.79 -6.41 0.62
C ASP A 231 22.17 -7.20 -0.62
N ALA A 232 22.92 -6.58 -1.52
CA ALA A 232 23.43 -7.22 -2.70
C ALA A 232 24.95 -7.10 -2.64
N GLU A 233 25.63 -8.24 -2.80
CA GLU A 233 27.09 -8.32 -2.84
C GLU A 233 27.51 -9.01 -4.15
N ASP A 234 28.67 -8.64 -4.69
CA ASP A 234 29.18 -9.26 -5.91
C ASP A 234 29.26 -10.78 -5.74
N LYS A 235 28.64 -11.51 -6.68
CA LYS A 235 28.57 -12.98 -6.71
C LYS A 235 27.83 -13.63 -5.52
N VAL A 236 27.04 -12.86 -4.78
CA VAL A 236 26.13 -13.37 -3.74
C VAL A 236 24.69 -13.29 -4.23
N GLU A 237 23.84 -14.21 -3.77
CA GLU A 237 22.40 -14.20 -4.02
C GLU A 237 21.81 -12.81 -3.72
N SER A 238 21.29 -12.16 -4.76
CA SER A 238 20.71 -10.82 -4.70
C SER A 238 19.28 -10.76 -5.23
N VAL A 239 18.82 -11.83 -5.90
CA VAL A 239 17.46 -11.98 -6.42
C VAL A 239 16.98 -13.39 -6.12
N ARG A 240 15.74 -13.52 -5.67
CA ARG A 240 15.01 -14.80 -5.58
C ARG A 240 13.88 -14.83 -6.58
N VAL A 241 13.68 -15.99 -7.19
CA VAL A 241 12.64 -16.25 -8.18
C VAL A 241 11.91 -17.51 -7.73
N TYR A 242 10.62 -17.39 -7.44
CA TYR A 242 9.77 -18.49 -7.01
C TYR A 242 8.74 -18.78 -8.09
N THR A 243 8.85 -19.93 -8.76
CA THR A 243 7.82 -20.40 -9.69
C THR A 243 6.57 -20.80 -8.90
N VAL A 244 5.43 -20.24 -9.27
CA VAL A 244 4.14 -20.59 -8.67
C VAL A 244 3.43 -21.61 -9.56
N ALA A 245 3.60 -22.88 -9.24
CA ALA A 245 3.02 -23.96 -10.04
C ALA A 245 1.48 -23.84 -10.13
N GLY A 246 0.96 -23.86 -11.35
CA GLY A 246 -0.48 -23.76 -11.62
C GLY A 246 -0.98 -22.34 -11.89
N SER A 247 -0.17 -21.32 -11.63
CA SER A 247 -0.45 -19.94 -12.01
C SER A 247 -0.40 -19.73 -13.53
N ALA A 248 -1.00 -18.64 -13.99
CA ALA A 248 -0.93 -18.21 -15.39
C ALA A 248 -0.93 -16.68 -15.49
N THR A 249 -0.43 -16.16 -16.60
CA THR A 249 -0.26 -14.71 -16.81
C THR A 249 -1.57 -13.95 -17.10
N ASN A 250 -2.72 -14.61 -17.05
CA ASN A 250 -4.01 -14.08 -17.49
C ASN A 250 -4.70 -13.18 -16.45
N CYS A 251 -4.24 -13.16 -15.21
CA CYS A 251 -4.87 -12.40 -14.12
C CYS A 251 -3.81 -11.77 -13.20
N LEU A 252 -3.06 -10.81 -13.74
CA LEU A 252 -2.09 -10.00 -13.01
C LEU A 252 -2.65 -8.60 -12.80
N LEU A 253 -3.36 -8.40 -11.68
CA LEU A 253 -4.11 -7.17 -11.39
C LEU A 253 -3.22 -5.99 -10.98
N TRP A 254 -2.18 -6.27 -10.17
CA TRP A 254 -1.18 -5.29 -9.74
C TRP A 254 0.21 -5.96 -9.66
N PRO A 255 0.80 -6.38 -10.80
CA PRO A 255 1.98 -7.25 -10.83
C PRO A 255 3.30 -6.63 -10.36
N THR A 256 3.37 -5.31 -10.15
CA THR A 256 4.62 -4.66 -9.77
C THR A 256 4.36 -3.59 -8.71
N GLY A 257 5.41 -3.18 -7.99
CA GLY A 257 5.35 -1.91 -7.26
C GLY A 257 4.92 -0.78 -8.21
N ARG A 258 3.79 -0.13 -7.89
CA ARG A 258 3.08 0.86 -8.73
C ARG A 258 2.37 0.28 -9.97
N GLY A 259 1.84 -0.92 -9.85
CA GLY A 259 0.71 -1.43 -10.62
C GLY A 259 1.02 -2.07 -11.95
N ASN A 260 1.96 -1.54 -12.73
CA ASN A 260 2.25 -2.07 -14.07
C ASN A 260 3.71 -1.88 -14.46
N LEU A 261 4.10 -2.37 -15.64
CA LEU A 261 5.48 -2.31 -16.13
C LEU A 261 6.03 -0.88 -16.27
N LEU A 262 5.18 0.15 -16.39
CA LEU A 262 5.59 1.56 -16.38
C LEU A 262 5.77 2.11 -14.96
N ARG A 263 5.31 1.38 -13.94
CA ARG A 263 5.35 1.74 -12.51
C ARG A 263 4.76 3.11 -12.24
N ASN A 264 3.61 3.38 -12.86
CA ASN A 264 2.93 4.68 -12.85
C ASN A 264 1.71 4.74 -11.92
N GLY A 265 1.36 3.64 -11.24
CA GLY A 265 0.24 3.59 -10.29
C GLY A 265 -1.14 3.66 -10.94
N HIS A 266 -1.25 3.43 -12.24
CA HIS A 266 -2.50 3.58 -12.98
C HIS A 266 -3.17 2.23 -13.27
N VAL A 267 -4.45 2.12 -12.90
CA VAL A 267 -5.39 1.08 -13.38
C VAL A 267 -6.23 1.72 -14.50
N PRO A 268 -6.16 1.19 -15.74
CA PRO A 268 -6.92 1.72 -16.89
C PRO A 268 -8.43 1.58 -16.77
#